data_AF-D4DIH3-F1
#
_entry.id   AF-D4DIH3-F1
#
_cell.length_a   1.000
_cell.length_b   1.000
_cell.length_c   1.000
_cell.angle_alpha   90.00
_cell.angle_beta   90.00
_cell.angle_gamma   90.00
#
_symmetry.space_group_name_H-M   'P 1'
#
loop_
_entity.id
_entity.type
_entity.pdbx_description
1 polymer ?
#
loop_
_entity_poly.entity_id
_entity_poly.type
_entity_poly.pdbx_seq_one_letter_code
_entity_poly.pdbx_strand_id
1 'polypeptide(L)'
;MANYKPSLGVLNSEKDVHRTDRHIPLFAGEDTPHPDPDSPFAETGTNVHLEQMKDMLLTYNEYNTELGYVQGMSDLLSPIYAVMQDDAIAFWGFVGFMNRMERNFLRDQSGMRQQLLTLDQLLQLMDPKLYLHLQKAESTNFFFFFRMLLVWFKREFEWVDCLRLWEALWTDHLSSNFHIFVALAILEKHRDVIMAHLHHFDEVLKYVNELSNTIDLIPTLSRAEALFHRFEKKVEAIDKKYNFPQAPVRQRTTRPTPQANTTTSPARDSSATATGASPSGGTGAKPSSTPNTKPDSEATSVQIITPDLRKLLSREVEVMDAKEVRQHTLLGAK
;
A
#
# COMPACT_ATOMS: atom_id res chain seq x y z
N MET A 1 37.65 -32.14 12.32
CA MET A 1 36.39 -31.41 12.58
C MET A 1 36.42 -30.15 11.75
N ALA A 2 35.62 -30.07 10.70
CA ALA A 2 35.51 -28.85 9.91
C ALA A 2 34.86 -27.79 10.80
N ASN A 3 35.49 -26.62 10.93
CA ASN A 3 34.91 -25.46 11.62
C ASN A 3 33.66 -25.03 10.85
N TYR A 4 32.50 -25.54 11.26
CA TYR A 4 31.21 -25.08 10.78
C TYR A 4 31.00 -23.68 11.34
N LYS A 5 31.11 -22.66 10.49
CA LYS A 5 30.59 -21.33 10.81
C LYS A 5 29.11 -21.34 10.41
N PRO A 6 28.17 -21.15 11.35
CA PRO A 6 26.75 -21.03 11.02
C PRO A 6 26.55 -19.95 9.96
N SER A 7 25.66 -20.21 9.00
CA SER A 7 25.26 -19.17 8.04
C SER A 7 24.56 -18.04 8.81
N LEU A 8 24.59 -16.80 8.27
CA LEU A 8 23.96 -15.65 8.92
C LEU A 8 22.46 -15.87 9.18
N GLY A 9 21.78 -16.67 8.34
CA GLY A 9 20.38 -17.06 8.52
C GLY A 9 20.16 -17.88 9.79
N VAL A 10 21.08 -18.79 10.13
CA VAL A 10 21.01 -19.63 11.33
C VAL A 10 21.01 -18.79 12.59
N LEU A 11 22.00 -17.89 12.73
CA LEU A 11 22.15 -17.05 13.92
C LEU A 11 20.96 -16.09 14.12
N ASN A 12 20.42 -15.56 13.01
CA ASN A 12 19.26 -14.68 13.06
C ASN A 12 17.99 -15.42 13.48
N SER A 13 17.79 -16.64 12.98
CA SER A 13 16.61 -17.47 13.32
C SER A 13 16.55 -17.80 14.80
N GLU A 14 17.67 -18.23 15.39
CA GLU A 14 17.78 -18.54 16.82
C GLU A 14 17.46 -17.29 17.67
N LYS A 15 18.06 -16.14 17.33
CA LYS A 15 17.82 -14.88 18.02
C LYS A 15 16.36 -14.43 17.96
N ASP A 16 15.68 -14.66 16.83
CA ASP A 16 14.27 -14.29 16.67
C ASP A 16 13.35 -15.26 17.43
N VAL A 17 13.63 -16.55 17.42
CA VAL A 17 12.88 -17.57 18.18
C VAL A 17 12.88 -17.23 19.67
N HIS A 18 14.03 -16.94 20.27
CA HIS A 18 14.12 -16.57 21.70
C HIS A 18 13.38 -15.28 22.08
N ARG A 19 12.97 -14.45 21.10
CA ARG A 19 12.18 -13.22 21.30
C ARG A 19 10.71 -13.38 20.95
N THR A 20 10.33 -14.41 20.22
CA THR A 20 8.99 -14.54 19.64
C THR A 20 8.02 -15.10 20.67
N ASP A 21 6.91 -14.39 20.89
CA ASP A 21 5.72 -14.88 21.62
C ASP A 21 5.97 -15.55 22.97
N ARG A 22 6.96 -15.08 23.72
CA ARG A 22 7.34 -15.59 25.07
C ARG A 22 6.22 -15.52 26.12
N HIS A 23 5.13 -14.79 25.83
CA HIS A 23 3.93 -14.72 26.67
C HIS A 23 3.00 -15.93 26.47
N ILE A 24 3.21 -16.73 25.42
CA ILE A 24 2.46 -17.95 25.16
C ILE A 24 3.11 -19.09 25.97
N PRO A 25 2.34 -19.89 26.73
CA PRO A 25 2.89 -20.92 27.59
C PRO A 25 3.83 -21.90 26.90
N LEU A 26 3.57 -22.20 25.62
CA LEU A 26 4.39 -23.09 24.81
C LEU A 26 5.82 -22.59 24.64
N PHE A 27 6.01 -21.27 24.53
CA PHE A 27 7.30 -20.63 24.31
C PHE A 27 7.88 -20.02 25.58
N ALA A 28 7.17 -20.10 26.70
CA ALA A 28 7.55 -19.49 27.96
C ALA A 28 8.60 -20.33 28.70
N GLY A 29 9.57 -19.64 29.31
CA GLY A 29 10.61 -20.26 30.13
C GLY A 29 11.67 -21.06 29.34
N GLU A 30 12.67 -21.51 30.08
CA GLU A 30 13.82 -22.28 29.62
C GLU A 30 14.00 -23.45 30.60
N ASP A 31 13.43 -24.61 30.27
CA ASP A 31 13.40 -25.80 31.13
C ASP A 31 14.53 -26.79 30.83
N THR A 32 15.31 -26.52 29.78
CA THR A 32 16.43 -27.37 29.35
C THR A 32 17.68 -26.53 29.03
N PRO A 33 18.90 -27.07 29.26
CA PRO A 33 20.12 -26.42 28.79
C PRO A 33 20.14 -26.29 27.27
N HIS A 34 20.76 -25.23 26.77
CA HIS A 34 20.93 -25.06 25.33
C HIS A 34 21.81 -26.20 24.75
N PRO A 35 21.43 -26.83 23.61
CA PRO A 35 22.17 -27.97 23.07
C PRO A 35 23.53 -27.59 22.45
N ASP A 36 23.69 -26.34 22.02
CA ASP A 36 24.94 -25.81 21.51
C ASP A 36 25.65 -24.94 22.57
N PRO A 37 26.83 -25.34 23.08
CA PRO A 37 27.60 -24.57 24.06
C PRO A 37 28.22 -23.29 23.47
N ASP A 38 28.37 -23.19 22.15
CA ASP A 38 28.90 -22.01 21.48
C ASP A 38 27.81 -20.99 21.10
N SER A 39 26.54 -21.31 21.37
CA SER A 39 25.41 -20.42 21.13
C SER A 39 25.43 -19.20 22.05
N PRO A 40 25.00 -18.01 21.56
CA PRO A 40 24.79 -16.85 22.41
C PRO A 40 23.71 -17.06 23.50
N PHE A 41 22.91 -18.13 23.41
CA PHE A 41 21.88 -18.48 24.38
C PHE A 41 22.29 -19.64 25.31
N ALA A 42 23.55 -20.07 25.27
CA ALA A 42 24.06 -21.20 26.06
C ALA A 42 23.77 -21.06 27.57
N GLU A 43 23.93 -19.85 28.13
CA GLU A 43 23.67 -19.57 29.55
C GLU A 43 22.18 -19.36 29.88
N THR A 44 21.38 -18.94 28.89
CA THR A 44 19.94 -18.69 29.08
C THR A 44 19.16 -20.01 29.12
N GLY A 45 19.60 -21.01 28.35
CA GLY A 45 18.87 -22.25 28.15
C GLY A 45 17.81 -22.12 27.05
N THR A 46 17.01 -23.17 26.88
CA THR A 46 15.96 -23.26 25.86
C THR A 46 14.80 -24.12 26.37
N ASN A 47 13.80 -24.32 25.52
CA ASN A 47 12.78 -25.34 25.72
C ASN A 47 12.54 -26.09 24.41
N VAL A 48 11.89 -27.25 24.50
CA VAL A 48 11.63 -28.12 23.33
C VAL A 48 10.93 -27.39 22.19
N HIS A 49 10.03 -26.46 22.49
CA HIS A 49 9.23 -25.76 21.50
C HIS A 49 10.02 -24.64 20.78
N LEU A 50 10.93 -23.97 21.49
CA LEU A 50 11.86 -23.03 20.87
C LEU A 50 12.82 -23.76 19.93
N GLU A 51 13.35 -24.93 20.33
CA GLU A 51 14.19 -25.74 19.46
C GLU A 51 13.43 -26.23 18.22
N GLN A 52 12.19 -26.71 18.37
CA GLN A 52 11.37 -27.11 17.21
C GLN A 52 11.06 -25.95 16.28
N MET A 53 10.80 -24.75 16.80
CA MET A 53 10.65 -23.55 15.97
C MET A 53 11.93 -23.21 15.21
N LYS A 54 13.09 -23.28 15.87
CA LYS A 54 14.40 -23.05 15.24
C LYS A 54 14.61 -24.06 14.11
N ASP A 55 14.40 -25.35 14.37
CA ASP A 55 14.60 -26.42 13.40
C ASP A 55 13.68 -26.28 12.18
N MET A 56 12.42 -25.89 12.36
CA MET A 56 11.51 -25.63 11.23
C MET A 56 11.96 -24.44 10.38
N LEU A 57 12.44 -23.35 10.99
CA LEU A 57 12.95 -22.18 10.26
C LEU A 57 14.25 -22.50 9.52
N LEU A 58 15.13 -23.31 10.11
CA LEU A 58 16.33 -23.81 9.45
C LEU A 58 15.99 -24.75 8.29
N THR A 59 15.02 -25.64 8.48
CA THR A 59 14.52 -26.51 7.42
C THR A 59 13.91 -25.68 6.29
N TYR A 60 13.20 -24.60 6.59
CA TYR A 60 12.67 -23.68 5.57
C TYR A 60 13.79 -22.96 4.80
N ASN A 61 14.85 -22.54 5.49
CA ASN A 61 16.02 -21.93 4.85
C ASN A 61 16.67 -22.86 3.80
N GLU A 62 16.70 -24.16 4.07
CA GLU A 62 17.19 -25.16 3.11
C GLU A 62 16.14 -25.54 2.05
N TYR A 63 14.86 -25.50 2.39
CA TYR A 63 13.76 -25.75 1.44
C TYR A 63 13.66 -24.65 0.38
N ASN A 64 13.77 -23.38 0.79
CA ASN A 64 13.74 -22.21 -0.09
C ASN A 64 15.05 -21.44 0.01
N THR A 65 16.07 -21.93 -0.69
CA THR A 65 17.42 -21.32 -0.70
C THR A 65 17.48 -19.97 -1.42
N GLU A 66 16.48 -19.63 -2.23
CA GLU A 66 16.44 -18.35 -2.96
C GLU A 66 16.08 -17.18 -2.05
N LEU A 67 15.17 -17.42 -1.11
CA LEU A 67 14.78 -16.46 -0.08
C LEU A 67 15.62 -16.61 1.20
N GLY A 68 15.71 -17.85 1.71
CA GLY A 68 16.28 -18.18 3.01
C GLY A 68 15.43 -17.67 4.18
N TYR A 69 16.03 -17.65 5.38
CA TYR A 69 15.41 -17.04 6.56
C TYR A 69 15.51 -15.51 6.55
N VAL A 70 14.39 -14.82 6.83
CA VAL A 70 14.32 -13.37 7.01
C VAL A 70 13.61 -13.04 8.33
N GLN A 71 14.11 -12.02 9.03
CA GLN A 71 13.52 -11.56 10.29
C GLN A 71 12.02 -11.23 10.11
N GLY A 72 11.20 -11.76 11.02
CA GLY A 72 9.74 -11.68 10.97
C GLY A 72 9.08 -12.98 10.53
N MET A 73 9.82 -13.92 9.93
CA MET A 73 9.27 -15.26 9.62
C MET A 73 8.92 -16.07 10.89
N SER A 74 9.65 -15.86 12.00
CA SER A 74 9.31 -16.49 13.28
C SER A 74 7.92 -16.07 13.79
N ASP A 75 7.52 -14.81 13.55
CA ASP A 75 6.19 -14.30 13.89
C ASP A 75 5.08 -14.95 13.07
N LEU A 76 5.39 -15.37 11.84
CA LEU A 76 4.46 -16.11 10.98
C LEU A 76 4.34 -17.58 11.39
N LEU A 77 5.46 -18.21 11.75
CA LEU A 77 5.51 -19.62 12.16
C LEU A 77 4.87 -19.85 13.54
N SER A 78 5.12 -18.95 14.50
CA SER A 78 4.74 -19.15 15.90
C SER A 78 3.26 -19.52 16.10
N PRO A 79 2.27 -18.80 15.51
CA PRO A 79 0.86 -19.14 15.71
C PRO A 79 0.46 -20.44 15.02
N ILE A 80 1.05 -20.76 13.86
CA ILE A 80 0.81 -22.03 13.16
C ILE A 80 1.26 -23.19 14.03
N TYR A 81 2.50 -23.12 14.53
CA TYR A 81 3.05 -24.18 15.36
C TYR A 81 2.33 -24.31 16.71
N ALA A 82 1.98 -23.19 17.34
CA ALA A 82 1.25 -23.22 18.60
C ALA A 82 -0.14 -23.87 18.51
N VAL A 83 -0.81 -23.74 17.35
CA VAL A 83 -2.11 -24.38 17.08
C VAL A 83 -1.95 -25.84 16.67
N MET A 84 -0.97 -26.15 15.80
CA MET A 84 -0.81 -27.51 15.25
C MET A 84 -0.14 -28.47 16.25
N GLN A 85 0.85 -27.99 17.01
CA GLN A 85 1.67 -28.76 17.96
C GLN A 85 2.31 -30.04 17.38
N ASP A 86 2.48 -30.07 16.07
CA ASP A 86 3.18 -31.10 15.31
C ASP A 86 4.12 -30.36 14.34
N ASP A 87 5.41 -30.62 14.42
CA ASP A 87 6.43 -29.87 13.66
C ASP A 87 6.34 -30.13 12.16
N ALA A 88 6.04 -31.34 11.72
CA ALA A 88 5.86 -31.67 10.31
C ALA A 88 4.63 -30.97 9.71
N ILE A 89 3.48 -31.00 10.39
CA ILE A 89 2.26 -30.33 9.96
C ILE A 89 2.43 -28.81 10.01
N ALA A 90 3.04 -28.28 11.08
CA ALA A 90 3.32 -26.85 11.22
C ALA A 90 4.29 -26.36 10.13
N PHE A 91 5.32 -27.14 9.80
CA PHE A 91 6.26 -26.83 8.73
C PHE A 91 5.56 -26.70 7.38
N TRP A 92 4.74 -27.68 6.99
CA TRP A 92 4.02 -27.61 5.71
C TRP A 92 2.94 -26.53 5.70
N GLY A 93 2.28 -26.27 6.84
CA GLY A 93 1.39 -25.13 7.01
C GLY A 93 2.12 -23.79 6.83
N PHE A 94 3.32 -23.68 7.40
CA PHE A 94 4.19 -22.51 7.24
C PHE A 94 4.68 -22.33 5.80
N VAL A 95 5.10 -23.40 5.11
CA VAL A 95 5.45 -23.36 3.68
C VAL A 95 4.26 -22.86 2.85
N GLY A 96 3.05 -23.39 3.10
CA GLY A 96 1.83 -22.94 2.44
C GLY A 96 1.53 -21.46 2.69
N PHE A 97 1.76 -20.96 3.90
CA PHE A 97 1.60 -19.55 4.22
C PHE A 97 2.69 -18.69 3.53
N MET A 98 3.93 -19.18 3.50
CA MET A 98 5.05 -18.50 2.85
C MET A 98 4.89 -18.38 1.35
N ASN A 99 4.25 -19.32 0.65
CA ASN A 99 3.93 -19.16 -0.78
C ASN A 99 3.14 -17.87 -1.07
N ARG A 100 2.32 -17.41 -0.10
CA ARG A 100 1.60 -16.14 -0.19
C ARG A 100 2.43 -14.95 0.31
N MET A 101 3.20 -15.16 1.39
CA MET A 101 3.90 -14.08 2.10
C MET A 101 5.31 -13.79 1.58
N GLU A 102 5.89 -14.66 0.75
CA GLU A 102 7.28 -14.58 0.26
C GLU A 102 7.63 -13.22 -0.32
N ARG A 103 6.74 -12.62 -1.12
CA ARG A 103 6.94 -11.28 -1.70
C ARG A 103 7.22 -10.19 -0.65
N ASN A 104 6.76 -10.36 0.59
CA ASN A 104 6.99 -9.40 1.68
C ASN A 104 8.45 -9.44 2.19
N PHE A 105 9.14 -10.56 2.01
CA PHE A 105 10.47 -10.81 2.56
C PHE A 105 11.60 -10.70 1.52
N LEU A 106 11.27 -10.29 0.29
CA LEU A 106 12.28 -10.06 -0.75
C LEU A 106 13.31 -9.03 -0.30
N ARG A 107 14.58 -9.28 -0.64
CA ARG A 107 15.71 -8.42 -0.23
C ARG A 107 15.62 -7.00 -0.75
N ASP A 108 15.08 -6.82 -1.95
CA ASP A 108 14.89 -5.51 -2.57
C ASP A 108 13.61 -4.78 -2.09
N GLN A 109 12.84 -5.42 -1.20
CA GLN A 109 11.60 -4.92 -0.60
C GLN A 109 10.50 -4.58 -1.63
N SER A 110 10.60 -5.10 -2.85
CA SER A 110 9.68 -4.78 -3.94
C SER A 110 8.23 -5.13 -3.61
N GLY A 111 7.95 -6.30 -3.05
CA GLY A 111 6.59 -6.70 -2.67
C GLY A 111 5.99 -5.83 -1.56
N MET A 112 6.79 -5.43 -0.56
CA MET A 112 6.34 -4.49 0.47
C MET A 112 6.05 -3.11 -0.10
N ARG A 113 6.94 -2.58 -0.96
CA ARG A 113 6.74 -1.29 -1.63
C ARG A 113 5.47 -1.30 -2.49
N GLN A 114 5.19 -2.40 -3.19
CA GLN A 114 3.97 -2.54 -3.99
C GLN A 114 2.70 -2.52 -3.13
N GLN A 115 2.69 -3.21 -1.98
CA GLN A 115 1.54 -3.17 -1.08
C GLN A 115 1.29 -1.77 -0.49
N LEU A 116 2.35 -1.07 -0.08
CA LEU A 116 2.25 0.31 0.42
C LEU A 116 1.78 1.28 -0.67
N LEU A 117 2.28 1.13 -1.90
CA LEU A 117 1.80 1.90 -3.05
C LEU A 117 0.33 1.60 -3.37
N THR A 118 -0.08 0.34 -3.26
CA THR A 118 -1.48 -0.05 -3.47
C THR A 118 -2.39 0.58 -2.40
N LEU A 119 -1.94 0.60 -1.14
CA LEU A 119 -2.64 1.28 -0.05
C LEU A 119 -2.73 2.81 -0.27
N ASP A 120 -1.65 3.44 -0.74
CA ASP A 120 -1.60 4.85 -1.11
C ASP A 120 -2.64 5.21 -2.18
N GLN A 121 -2.64 4.46 -3.29
CA GLN A 121 -3.61 4.63 -4.38
C GLN A 121 -5.04 4.36 -3.91
N LEU A 122 -5.22 3.35 -3.07
CA LEU A 122 -6.54 2.99 -2.53
C LEU A 122 -7.07 4.12 -1.63
N LEU A 123 -6.23 4.69 -0.76
CA LEU A 123 -6.63 5.81 0.07
C LEU A 123 -6.94 7.04 -0.78
N GLN A 124 -6.13 7.35 -1.79
CA GLN A 124 -6.36 8.46 -2.70
C GLN A 124 -7.75 8.37 -3.36
N LEU A 125 -8.15 7.16 -3.77
CA LEU A 125 -9.46 6.91 -4.37
C LEU A 125 -10.61 6.92 -3.34
N MET A 126 -10.39 6.33 -2.17
CA MET A 126 -11.44 6.09 -1.18
C MET A 126 -11.72 7.32 -0.32
N ASP A 127 -10.67 8.03 0.08
CA ASP A 127 -10.69 9.20 0.94
C ASP A 127 -9.60 10.23 0.54
N PRO A 128 -9.87 11.05 -0.49
CA PRO A 128 -8.92 12.07 -0.96
C PRO A 128 -8.54 13.11 0.11
N LYS A 129 -9.43 13.39 1.07
CA LYS A 129 -9.18 14.39 2.11
C LYS A 129 -8.11 13.91 3.09
N LEU A 130 -8.20 12.65 3.52
CA LEU A 130 -7.19 12.05 4.39
C LEU A 130 -5.86 11.89 3.65
N TYR A 131 -5.91 11.45 2.38
CA TYR A 131 -4.73 11.38 1.52
C TYR A 131 -3.98 12.72 1.44
N LEU A 132 -4.68 13.81 1.13
CA LEU A 132 -4.06 15.15 1.03
C LEU A 132 -3.47 15.63 2.36
N HIS A 133 -4.06 15.23 3.48
CA HIS A 133 -3.51 15.52 4.80
C HIS A 133 -2.20 14.76 5.04
N LEU A 134 -2.18 13.45 4.78
CA LEU A 134 -0.97 12.64 4.88
C LEU A 134 0.13 13.10 3.90
N GLN A 135 -0.24 13.59 2.73
CA GLN A 135 0.71 14.18 1.78
C GLN A 135 1.38 15.43 2.36
N LYS A 136 0.62 16.30 3.03
CA LYS A 136 1.19 17.48 3.71
C LYS A 136 2.07 17.09 4.90
N ALA A 137 1.76 15.99 5.57
CA ALA A 137 2.54 15.42 6.65
C ALA A 137 3.72 14.54 6.17
N GLU A 138 4.04 14.54 4.87
CA GLU A 138 5.12 13.74 4.27
C GLU A 138 5.00 12.22 4.57
N SER A 139 3.77 11.75 4.68
CA SER A 139 3.39 10.42 5.17
C SER A 139 2.79 9.50 4.08
N THR A 140 2.92 9.86 2.79
CA THR A 140 2.37 9.09 1.65
C THR A 140 3.17 7.83 1.30
N ASN A 141 4.32 7.60 1.93
CA ASN A 141 5.03 6.32 1.79
C ASN A 141 4.40 5.20 2.63
N PHE A 142 3.49 5.52 3.55
CA PHE A 142 2.83 4.59 4.47
C PHE A 142 3.79 3.68 5.26
N PHE A 143 5.04 4.09 5.51
CA PHE A 143 5.99 3.25 6.25
C PHE A 143 5.52 2.88 7.67
N PHE A 144 4.60 3.65 8.25
CA PHE A 144 3.94 3.31 9.51
C PHE A 144 3.05 2.04 9.43
N PHE A 145 2.70 1.56 8.24
CA PHE A 145 2.06 0.25 8.02
C PHE A 145 3.04 -0.87 7.69
N PHE A 146 4.34 -0.59 7.54
CA PHE A 146 5.31 -1.60 7.11
C PHE A 146 5.32 -2.82 8.01
N ARG A 147 5.41 -2.62 9.34
CA ARG A 147 5.38 -3.70 10.34
C ARG A 147 4.07 -4.49 10.27
N MET A 148 2.95 -3.80 10.12
CA MET A 148 1.62 -4.41 10.06
C MET A 148 1.47 -5.33 8.85
N LEU A 149 1.87 -4.86 7.66
CA LEU A 149 1.73 -5.64 6.43
C LEU A 149 2.76 -6.76 6.31
N LEU A 150 3.99 -6.55 6.80
CA LEU A 150 5.08 -7.52 6.73
C LEU A 150 4.69 -8.85 7.41
N VAL A 151 4.09 -8.78 8.60
CA VAL A 151 3.71 -9.96 9.40
C VAL A 151 2.20 -10.06 9.64
N TRP A 152 1.38 -9.54 8.71
CA TRP A 152 -0.09 -9.64 8.75
C TRP A 152 -0.70 -9.33 10.12
N PHE A 153 -0.36 -8.14 10.64
CA PHE A 153 -0.89 -7.55 11.86
C PHE A 153 -0.62 -8.37 13.14
N LYS A 154 0.25 -9.38 13.10
CA LYS A 154 0.60 -10.23 14.26
C LYS A 154 1.05 -9.44 15.49
N ARG A 155 1.62 -8.26 15.28
CA ARG A 155 2.12 -7.39 16.34
C ARG A 155 1.12 -6.33 16.80
N GLU A 156 -0.08 -6.32 16.22
CA GLU A 156 -1.12 -5.29 16.45
C GLU A 156 -2.36 -5.84 17.14
N PHE A 157 -2.62 -7.13 17.00
CA PHE A 157 -3.76 -7.82 17.61
C PHE A 157 -3.30 -8.76 18.71
N GLU A 158 -4.15 -8.87 19.74
CA GLU A 158 -4.05 -9.90 20.76
C GLU A 158 -4.05 -11.30 20.12
N TRP A 159 -3.44 -12.28 20.80
CA TRP A 159 -3.18 -13.61 20.25
C TRP A 159 -4.39 -14.26 19.57
N VAL A 160 -5.53 -14.31 20.28
CA VAL A 160 -6.76 -14.94 19.77
C VAL A 160 -7.34 -14.18 18.57
N ASP A 161 -7.21 -12.85 18.56
CA ASP A 161 -7.69 -12.03 17.47
C ASP A 161 -6.78 -12.11 16.24
N CYS A 162 -5.46 -12.27 16.44
CA CYS A 162 -4.54 -12.56 15.35
C CYS A 162 -4.90 -13.89 14.65
N LEU A 163 -5.18 -14.94 15.42
CA LEU A 163 -5.59 -16.24 14.86
C LEU A 163 -6.86 -16.11 14.01
N ARG A 164 -7.89 -15.45 14.55
CA ARG A 164 -9.16 -15.21 13.84
C ARG A 164 -8.99 -14.34 12.60
N LEU A 165 -8.13 -13.33 12.66
CA LEU A 165 -7.80 -12.50 11.51
C LEU A 165 -7.22 -13.36 10.38
N TRP A 166 -6.26 -14.24 10.70
CA TRP A 166 -5.62 -15.09 9.71
C TRP A 166 -6.59 -16.12 9.12
N GLU A 167 -7.44 -16.73 9.94
CA GLU A 167 -8.53 -17.59 9.46
C GLU A 167 -9.40 -16.87 8.42
N ALA A 168 -9.81 -15.63 8.71
CA ALA A 168 -10.61 -14.82 7.77
C ALA A 168 -9.83 -14.50 6.49
N LEU A 169 -8.57 -14.09 6.60
CA LEU A 169 -7.72 -13.73 5.45
C LEU A 169 -7.43 -14.93 4.53
N TRP A 170 -7.21 -16.12 5.08
CA TRP A 170 -6.92 -17.33 4.30
C TRP A 170 -8.11 -17.87 3.52
N THR A 171 -9.33 -17.38 3.77
CA THR A 171 -10.51 -17.77 2.97
C THR A 171 -10.54 -17.16 1.57
N ASP A 172 -9.79 -16.07 1.35
CA ASP A 172 -9.86 -15.25 0.12
C ASP A 172 -11.30 -14.87 -0.28
N HIS A 173 -12.22 -14.80 0.68
CA HIS A 173 -13.65 -14.73 0.41
C HIS A 173 -14.04 -13.54 -0.47
N LEU A 174 -13.46 -12.36 -0.20
CA LEU A 174 -13.68 -11.15 -0.98
C LEU A 174 -12.52 -10.88 -1.95
N SER A 175 -11.29 -11.04 -1.47
CA SER A 175 -10.06 -10.70 -2.18
C SER A 175 -8.88 -11.45 -1.59
N SER A 176 -7.90 -11.81 -2.41
CA SER A 176 -6.61 -12.34 -1.94
C SER A 176 -5.73 -11.27 -1.29
N ASN A 177 -6.06 -9.99 -1.51
CA ASN A 177 -5.39 -8.84 -0.94
C ASN A 177 -6.26 -8.11 0.11
N PHE A 178 -7.15 -8.85 0.79
CA PHE A 178 -8.06 -8.27 1.78
C PHE A 178 -7.35 -7.59 2.96
N HIS A 179 -6.11 -8.01 3.28
CA HIS A 179 -5.26 -7.35 4.28
C HIS A 179 -5.02 -5.85 4.01
N ILE A 180 -5.07 -5.40 2.75
CA ILE A 180 -4.97 -3.98 2.39
C ILE A 180 -6.22 -3.20 2.84
N PHE A 181 -7.40 -3.83 2.80
CA PHE A 181 -8.64 -3.23 3.32
C PHE A 181 -8.68 -3.22 4.84
N VAL A 182 -8.03 -4.19 5.51
CA VAL A 182 -7.83 -4.14 6.97
C VAL A 182 -6.97 -2.93 7.35
N ALA A 183 -5.88 -2.67 6.63
CA ALA A 183 -5.06 -1.46 6.84
C ALA A 183 -5.87 -0.18 6.60
N LEU A 184 -6.65 -0.12 5.52
CA LEU A 184 -7.53 1.02 5.24
C LEU A 184 -8.60 1.21 6.32
N ALA A 185 -9.16 0.13 6.87
CA ALA A 185 -10.17 0.19 7.93
C ALA A 185 -9.60 0.76 9.24
N ILE A 186 -8.37 0.36 9.61
CA ILE A 186 -7.65 0.94 10.75
C ILE A 186 -7.45 2.44 10.50
N LEU A 187 -6.99 2.82 9.31
CA LEU A 187 -6.76 4.21 8.96
C LEU A 187 -8.05 5.05 8.98
N GLU A 188 -9.16 4.52 8.45
CA GLU A 188 -10.47 5.18 8.47
C GLU A 188 -11.00 5.34 9.91
N LYS A 189 -10.81 4.35 10.79
CA LYS A 189 -11.23 4.41 12.21
C LYS A 189 -10.55 5.58 12.94
N HIS A 190 -9.28 5.84 12.64
CA HIS A 190 -8.49 6.88 13.32
C HIS A 190 -8.35 8.18 12.53
N ARG A 191 -9.08 8.31 11.42
CA ARG A 191 -9.08 9.46 10.50
C ARG A 191 -9.15 10.81 11.21
N ASP A 192 -10.12 10.98 12.11
CA ASP A 192 -10.40 12.28 12.71
C ASP A 192 -9.26 12.73 13.64
N VAL A 193 -8.68 11.80 14.39
CA VAL A 193 -7.53 12.06 15.26
C VAL A 193 -6.30 12.43 14.41
N ILE A 194 -6.04 11.67 13.35
CA ILE A 194 -4.92 11.92 12.44
C ILE A 194 -5.04 13.32 11.82
N MET A 195 -6.22 13.68 11.32
CA MET A 195 -6.43 14.97 10.67
C MET A 195 -6.43 16.17 11.64
N ALA A 196 -6.88 15.98 12.87
CA ALA A 196 -6.98 17.05 13.85
C ALA A 196 -5.64 17.33 14.57
N HIS A 197 -4.79 16.31 14.73
CA HIS A 197 -3.68 16.38 15.67
C HIS A 197 -2.31 16.01 15.11
N LEU A 198 -2.23 15.31 13.97
CA LEU A 198 -0.95 14.78 13.46
C LEU A 198 -0.58 15.51 12.17
N HIS A 199 0.48 16.30 12.19
CA HIS A 199 0.92 17.13 11.07
C HIS A 199 2.27 16.70 10.50
N HIS A 200 3.01 15.84 11.20
CA HIS A 200 4.31 15.34 10.78
C HIS A 200 4.38 13.81 10.76
N PHE A 201 5.29 13.27 9.96
CA PHE A 201 5.44 11.82 9.77
C PHE A 201 5.73 11.05 11.06
N ASP A 202 6.60 11.59 11.92
CA ASP A 202 6.97 11.00 13.20
C ASP A 202 5.78 10.93 14.17
N GLU A 203 4.89 11.93 14.15
CA GLU A 203 3.64 11.93 14.93
C GLU A 203 2.68 10.84 14.45
N VAL A 204 2.49 10.71 13.13
CA VAL A 204 1.66 9.66 12.52
C VAL A 204 2.23 8.28 12.85
N LEU A 205 3.54 8.10 12.66
CA LEU A 205 4.23 6.84 12.95
C LEU A 205 4.11 6.46 14.43
N LYS A 206 4.35 7.40 15.34
CA LYS A 206 4.22 7.17 16.78
C LYS A 206 2.80 6.76 17.14
N TYR A 207 1.81 7.51 16.69
CA TYR A 207 0.41 7.24 16.98
C TYR A 207 -0.03 5.86 16.46
N VAL A 208 0.31 5.52 15.21
CA VAL A 208 -0.04 4.22 14.63
C VAL A 208 0.64 3.06 15.38
N ASN A 209 1.89 3.23 15.80
CA ASN A 209 2.57 2.21 16.62
C ASN A 209 1.92 2.03 18.00
N GLU A 210 1.43 3.12 18.60
CA GLU A 210 0.70 3.11 19.88
C GLU A 210 -0.69 2.45 19.78
N LEU A 211 -1.20 2.19 18.57
CA LEU A 211 -2.44 1.42 18.39
C LEU A 211 -2.29 -0.07 18.70
N SER A 212 -1.06 -0.59 18.78
CA SER A 212 -0.81 -2.02 19.04
C SER A 212 -1.62 -2.52 20.24
N ASN A 213 -2.32 -3.63 20.08
CA ASN A 213 -3.18 -4.27 21.09
C ASN A 213 -4.39 -3.43 21.55
N THR A 214 -4.72 -2.33 20.86
CA THR A 214 -5.92 -1.51 21.13
C THR A 214 -6.98 -1.62 20.03
N ILE A 215 -6.70 -2.39 18.97
CA ILE A 215 -7.56 -2.50 17.79
C ILE A 215 -8.56 -3.64 18.00
N ASP A 216 -9.86 -3.30 18.09
CA ASP A 216 -10.93 -4.30 18.11
C ASP A 216 -11.06 -5.00 16.76
N LEU A 217 -10.88 -6.33 16.72
CA LEU A 217 -10.89 -7.10 15.46
C LEU A 217 -12.23 -7.04 14.73
N ILE A 218 -13.33 -7.41 15.40
CA ILE A 218 -14.63 -7.59 14.74
C ILE A 218 -15.13 -6.30 14.07
N PRO A 219 -15.15 -5.14 14.75
CA PRO A 219 -15.53 -3.88 14.10
C PRO A 219 -14.60 -3.48 12.95
N THR A 220 -13.31 -3.82 13.05
CA THR A 220 -12.32 -3.54 12.01
C THR A 220 -12.58 -4.39 10.76
N LEU A 221 -12.88 -5.68 10.92
CA LEU A 221 -13.23 -6.56 9.79
C LEU A 221 -14.54 -6.13 9.12
N SER A 222 -15.58 -5.80 9.90
CA SER A 222 -16.85 -5.31 9.33
C SER A 222 -16.65 -4.00 8.55
N ARG A 223 -15.77 -3.11 9.03
CA ARG A 223 -15.41 -1.88 8.32
C ARG A 223 -14.61 -2.18 7.04
N ALA A 224 -13.65 -3.10 7.09
CA ALA A 224 -12.87 -3.51 5.94
C ALA A 224 -13.76 -4.09 4.82
N GLU A 225 -14.74 -4.92 5.17
CA GLU A 225 -15.73 -5.46 4.24
C GLU A 225 -16.61 -4.36 3.62
N ALA A 226 -17.09 -3.42 4.43
CA ALA A 226 -17.85 -2.28 3.93
C ALA A 226 -17.03 -1.40 2.97
N LEU A 227 -15.74 -1.20 3.27
CA LEU A 227 -14.80 -0.48 2.42
C LEU A 227 -14.53 -1.21 1.10
N PHE A 228 -14.39 -2.54 1.13
CA PHE A 228 -14.26 -3.36 -0.07
C PHE A 228 -15.45 -3.17 -1.02
N HIS A 229 -16.68 -3.32 -0.54
CA HIS A 229 -17.87 -3.15 -1.38
C HIS A 229 -18.06 -1.71 -1.87
N ARG A 230 -17.64 -0.72 -1.09
CA ARG A 230 -17.64 0.69 -1.53
C ARG A 230 -16.60 0.91 -2.63
N PHE A 231 -15.42 0.29 -2.52
CA PHE A 231 -14.38 0.34 -3.53
C PHE A 231 -14.84 -0.34 -4.83
N GLU A 232 -15.39 -1.55 -4.75
CA GLU A 232 -15.96 -2.30 -5.88
C GLU A 232 -16.97 -1.45 -6.67
N LYS A 233 -17.95 -0.85 -5.98
CA LYS A 233 -18.94 0.05 -6.59
C LYS A 233 -18.31 1.28 -7.25
N LYS A 234 -17.24 1.85 -6.66
CA LYS A 234 -16.53 2.98 -7.26
C LYS A 234 -15.83 2.56 -8.55
N VAL A 235 -15.13 1.43 -8.55
CA VAL A 235 -14.44 0.89 -9.73
C VAL A 235 -15.45 0.64 -10.86
N GLU A 236 -16.58 -0.01 -10.57
CA GLU A 236 -17.64 -0.23 -11.56
C GLU A 236 -18.21 1.07 -12.14
N ALA A 237 -18.44 2.08 -11.29
CA ALA A 237 -18.97 3.36 -11.74
C ALA A 237 -17.99 4.10 -12.66
N ILE A 238 -16.70 3.98 -12.38
CA ILE A 238 -15.63 4.54 -13.20
C ILE A 238 -15.57 3.80 -14.54
N ASP A 239 -15.60 2.46 -14.54
CA ASP A 239 -15.61 1.65 -15.77
C ASP A 239 -16.84 1.93 -16.65
N LYS A 240 -18.04 2.05 -16.05
CA LYS A 240 -19.28 2.39 -16.77
C LYS A 240 -19.21 3.77 -17.44
N LYS A 241 -18.56 4.76 -16.81
CA LYS A 241 -18.40 6.11 -17.41
C LYS A 241 -17.51 6.09 -18.65
N TYR A 242 -16.54 5.19 -18.72
CA TYR A 242 -15.58 5.12 -19.82
C TYR A 242 -16.00 4.19 -20.96
N ASN A 243 -16.98 3.31 -20.75
CA ASN A 243 -17.53 2.43 -21.80
C ASN A 243 -18.66 3.04 -22.65
N PHE A 244 -19.05 4.31 -22.44
CA PHE A 244 -20.02 4.97 -23.33
C PHE A 244 -19.35 5.42 -24.64
N PRO A 245 -19.86 5.02 -25.82
CA PRO A 245 -19.37 5.58 -27.09
C PRO A 245 -19.63 7.09 -27.10
N GLN A 246 -18.61 7.88 -27.43
CA GLN A 246 -18.79 9.32 -27.66
C GLN A 246 -19.88 9.51 -28.71
N ALA A 247 -20.93 10.25 -28.37
CA ALA A 247 -22.00 10.56 -29.32
C ALA A 247 -21.37 11.20 -30.57
N PRO A 248 -21.72 10.75 -31.79
CA PRO A 248 -21.16 11.34 -33.00
C PRO A 248 -21.48 12.83 -32.99
N VAL A 249 -20.42 13.65 -33.03
CA VAL A 249 -20.51 15.09 -33.15
C VAL A 249 -21.38 15.40 -34.36
N ARG A 250 -22.62 15.81 -34.13
CA ARG A 250 -23.51 16.29 -35.18
C ARG A 250 -22.85 17.56 -35.74
N GLN A 251 -22.08 17.42 -36.81
CA GLN A 251 -21.60 18.56 -37.59
C GLN A 251 -22.85 19.33 -38.03
N ARG A 252 -23.06 20.48 -37.40
CA ARG A 252 -24.09 21.43 -37.78
C ARG A 252 -23.67 21.99 -39.13
N THR A 253 -24.11 21.36 -40.22
CA THR A 253 -23.94 21.88 -41.58
C THR A 253 -24.57 23.27 -41.63
N THR A 254 -23.72 24.29 -41.70
CA THR A 254 -24.11 25.67 -41.98
C THR A 254 -24.77 25.72 -43.35
N ARG A 255 -26.07 26.07 -43.39
CA ARG A 255 -26.77 26.41 -44.64
C ARG A 255 -26.08 27.60 -45.31
N PRO A 256 -25.84 27.59 -46.63
CA PRO A 256 -25.34 28.75 -47.34
C PRO A 256 -26.45 29.81 -47.50
N THR A 257 -26.12 31.05 -47.19
CA THR A 257 -26.89 32.27 -47.45
C THR A 257 -26.93 32.58 -48.96
N PRO A 258 -28.04 33.10 -49.52
CA PRO A 258 -28.08 33.50 -50.92
C PRO A 258 -27.30 34.78 -51.18
N GLN A 259 -26.51 34.79 -52.26
CA GLN A 259 -25.78 35.94 -52.80
C GLN A 259 -26.75 37.01 -53.31
N ALA A 260 -26.55 38.26 -52.90
CA ALA A 260 -27.17 39.43 -53.51
C ALA A 260 -26.14 40.13 -54.42
N ASN A 261 -26.49 40.27 -55.69
CA ASN A 261 -25.70 40.92 -56.73
C ASN A 261 -25.52 42.42 -56.47
N THR A 262 -24.29 42.90 -56.65
CA THR A 262 -23.97 44.33 -56.77
C THR A 262 -24.10 44.80 -58.22
N THR A 263 -24.79 45.91 -58.46
CA THR A 263 -24.54 46.78 -59.63
C THR A 263 -24.94 48.24 -59.31
N THR A 264 -23.91 49.06 -59.15
CA THR A 264 -23.74 50.46 -59.61
C THR A 264 -24.81 51.55 -59.37
N SER A 265 -24.48 52.45 -58.41
CA SER A 265 -24.47 53.95 -58.31
C SER A 265 -25.10 54.82 -59.44
N PRO A 266 -25.37 56.16 -59.27
CA PRO A 266 -24.71 57.11 -58.33
C PRO A 266 -25.48 58.36 -57.77
N ALA A 267 -24.77 59.04 -56.84
CA ALA A 267 -24.65 60.49 -56.60
C ALA A 267 -25.76 61.29 -55.86
N ARG A 268 -25.37 61.94 -54.74
CA ARG A 268 -25.15 63.41 -54.61
C ARG A 268 -24.85 63.85 -53.15
N ASP A 269 -23.83 64.72 -53.01
CA ASP A 269 -23.70 65.97 -52.20
C ASP A 269 -24.33 66.04 -50.78
N SER A 270 -23.77 66.64 -49.72
CA SER A 270 -22.82 67.76 -49.58
C SER A 270 -22.35 67.91 -48.10
N SER A 271 -21.12 68.40 -47.91
CA SER A 271 -20.63 69.40 -46.92
C SER A 271 -21.04 69.43 -45.43
N ALA A 272 -20.00 69.65 -44.59
CA ALA A 272 -19.82 70.76 -43.61
C ALA A 272 -19.38 70.28 -42.20
N THR A 273 -18.09 70.48 -41.81
CA THR A 273 -17.54 71.51 -40.87
C THR A 273 -18.01 71.32 -39.41
N ALA A 274 -17.20 71.42 -38.34
CA ALA A 274 -16.04 72.28 -38.06
C ALA A 274 -15.31 71.88 -36.75
N THR A 275 -14.03 72.29 -36.64
CA THR A 275 -13.31 72.87 -35.46
C THR A 275 -13.26 72.11 -34.12
N GLY A 276 -12.15 72.01 -33.37
CA GLY A 276 -10.82 72.63 -33.42
C GLY A 276 -10.09 72.44 -32.06
N ALA A 277 -8.79 72.78 -32.07
CA ALA A 277 -7.88 73.07 -30.93
C ALA A 277 -7.14 71.93 -30.16
N SER A 278 -5.81 71.94 -30.34
CA SER A 278 -4.73 71.45 -29.43
C SER A 278 -4.31 72.59 -28.46
N PRO A 279 -3.21 72.55 -27.63
CA PRO A 279 -2.17 71.52 -27.39
C PRO A 279 -1.66 71.41 -25.91
N SER A 280 -0.51 70.74 -25.73
CA SER A 280 0.44 70.68 -24.58
C SER A 280 0.17 69.57 -23.54
N GLY A 281 1.15 68.81 -23.03
CA GLY A 281 2.59 68.73 -23.22
C GLY A 281 3.19 67.85 -22.10
N GLY A 282 4.29 67.14 -22.38
CA GLY A 282 5.27 66.75 -21.35
C GLY A 282 5.20 65.35 -20.70
N THR A 283 6.05 64.45 -21.22
CA THR A 283 6.98 63.55 -20.49
C THR A 283 6.47 62.51 -19.47
N GLY A 284 6.80 61.23 -19.72
CA GLY A 284 7.21 60.30 -18.65
C GLY A 284 6.66 58.87 -18.71
N ALA A 285 7.56 57.91 -18.97
CA ALA A 285 7.55 56.49 -18.54
C ALA A 285 6.52 55.48 -19.12
N LYS A 286 7.08 54.48 -19.84
CA LYS A 286 6.56 53.11 -20.06
C LYS A 286 6.73 52.25 -18.76
N PRO A 287 6.13 51.04 -18.58
CA PRO A 287 5.69 50.13 -19.65
C PRO A 287 4.37 49.33 -19.43
N SER A 288 3.84 48.89 -20.59
CA SER A 288 3.21 47.58 -20.89
C SER A 288 2.22 46.93 -19.92
N SER A 289 0.93 47.12 -20.21
CA SER A 289 -0.13 46.16 -19.88
C SER A 289 -0.19 45.06 -20.97
N THR A 290 0.25 43.86 -20.63
CA THR A 290 0.03 42.64 -21.42
C THR A 290 -1.41 42.14 -21.21
N PRO A 291 -2.02 41.48 -22.21
CA PRO A 291 -3.44 41.15 -22.19
C PRO A 291 -3.75 39.99 -21.24
N ASN A 292 -4.96 40.07 -20.67
CA ASN A 292 -5.58 39.09 -19.80
C ASN A 292 -5.85 37.78 -20.58
N THR A 293 -4.98 36.78 -20.48
CA THR A 293 -5.20 35.44 -21.01
C THR A 293 -5.72 34.55 -19.89
N LYS A 294 -7.02 34.23 -19.92
CA LYS A 294 -7.58 33.12 -19.14
C LYS A 294 -6.91 31.82 -19.59
N PRO A 295 -6.42 30.96 -18.69
CA PRO A 295 -6.13 29.59 -19.06
C PRO A 295 -7.42 28.78 -18.98
N ASP A 296 -8.12 28.66 -20.11
CA ASP A 296 -9.00 27.52 -20.37
C ASP A 296 -8.10 26.29 -20.58
N SER A 297 -7.94 25.46 -19.56
CA SER A 297 -7.57 24.05 -19.69
C SER A 297 -7.71 23.32 -18.35
N GLU A 298 -8.96 23.13 -17.91
CA GLU A 298 -9.26 21.95 -17.10
C GLU A 298 -9.10 20.72 -18.01
N ALA A 299 -7.85 20.26 -18.15
CA ALA A 299 -7.58 18.92 -18.64
C ALA A 299 -8.24 17.96 -17.64
N THR A 300 -9.40 17.43 -18.01
CA THR A 300 -10.10 16.40 -17.26
C THR A 300 -9.17 15.20 -17.20
N SER A 301 -8.40 15.08 -16.11
CA SER A 301 -7.52 13.93 -15.90
C SER A 301 -8.40 12.68 -15.89
N VAL A 302 -8.18 11.80 -16.87
CA VAL A 302 -8.89 10.54 -16.97
C VAL A 302 -8.51 9.73 -15.72
N GLN A 303 -9.43 9.56 -14.77
CA GLN A 303 -9.22 8.72 -13.59
C GLN A 303 -9.27 7.24 -14.02
N ILE A 304 -8.17 6.75 -14.56
CA ILE A 304 -7.98 5.34 -14.90
C ILE A 304 -7.62 4.59 -13.62
N ILE A 305 -8.37 3.53 -13.29
CA ILE A 305 -8.00 2.63 -12.19
C ILE A 305 -6.74 1.86 -12.57
N THR A 306 -5.73 1.94 -11.71
CA THR A 306 -4.44 1.27 -11.90
C THR A 306 -4.59 -0.26 -11.88
N PRO A 307 -3.67 -1.01 -12.53
CA PRO A 307 -3.69 -2.47 -12.47
C PRO A 307 -3.63 -3.01 -11.03
N ASP A 308 -2.83 -2.38 -10.16
CA ASP A 308 -2.71 -2.77 -8.75
C ASP A 308 -4.03 -2.63 -7.99
N LEU A 309 -4.77 -1.54 -8.21
CA LEU A 309 -6.11 -1.40 -7.64
C LEU A 309 -7.09 -2.44 -8.20
N ARG A 310 -7.00 -2.81 -9.47
CA ARG A 310 -7.85 -3.88 -10.02
C ARG A 310 -7.54 -5.24 -9.40
N LYS A 311 -6.27 -5.53 -9.10
CA LYS A 311 -5.86 -6.75 -8.39
C LYS A 311 -6.54 -6.89 -7.02
N LEU A 312 -6.94 -5.78 -6.38
CA LEU A 312 -7.67 -5.84 -5.11
C LEU A 312 -9.06 -6.50 -5.23
N LEU A 313 -9.64 -6.61 -6.42
CA LEU A 313 -10.90 -7.35 -6.65
C LEU A 313 -10.68 -8.84 -6.94
N SER A 314 -9.43 -9.27 -7.15
CA SER A 314 -9.12 -10.66 -7.44
C SER A 314 -9.08 -11.50 -6.17
N ARG A 315 -9.53 -12.75 -6.28
CA ARG A 315 -9.37 -13.80 -5.26
C ARG A 315 -8.17 -14.71 -5.53
N GLU A 316 -7.47 -14.48 -6.64
CA GLU A 316 -6.30 -15.27 -7.01
C GLU A 316 -5.10 -14.87 -6.16
N VAL A 317 -4.46 -15.86 -5.54
CA VAL A 317 -3.29 -15.66 -4.70
C VAL A 317 -2.05 -15.58 -5.59
N GLU A 318 -1.38 -14.44 -5.56
CA GLU A 318 -0.11 -14.24 -6.24
C GLU A 318 1.00 -15.00 -5.49
N VAL A 319 1.52 -16.05 -6.14
CA VAL A 319 2.66 -16.86 -5.69
C VAL A 319 3.81 -16.60 -6.65
N MET A 320 5.01 -16.35 -6.13
CA MET A 320 6.18 -16.06 -6.94
C MET A 320 6.83 -17.36 -7.43
N ASP A 321 7.38 -17.34 -8.66
CA ASP A 321 8.25 -18.43 -9.10
C ASP A 321 9.66 -18.26 -8.50
N ALA A 322 10.35 -19.37 -8.25
CA ALA A 322 11.70 -19.39 -7.69
C ALA A 322 12.70 -18.53 -8.53
N LYS A 323 12.48 -18.44 -9.85
CA LYS A 323 13.29 -17.58 -10.73
C LYS A 323 13.10 -16.09 -10.44
N GLU A 324 11.87 -15.68 -10.15
CA GLU A 324 11.54 -14.29 -9.83
C GLU A 324 12.16 -13.92 -8.48
N VAL A 325 11.99 -14.78 -7.48
CA VAL A 325 12.61 -14.62 -6.15
C VAL A 325 14.12 -14.45 -6.27
N ARG A 326 14.80 -15.34 -7.04
CA ARG A 326 16.23 -15.24 -7.30
C ARG A 326 16.62 -13.89 -7.91
N GLN A 327 15.85 -13.40 -8.88
CA GLN A 327 16.13 -12.11 -9.52
C GLN A 327 16.06 -10.96 -8.51
N HIS A 328 15.04 -10.92 -7.67
CA HIS A 328 14.89 -9.91 -6.62
C HIS A 328 15.99 -10.03 -5.55
N THR A 329 16.39 -11.25 -5.19
CA THR A 329 17.51 -11.52 -4.29
C THR A 329 18.83 -10.97 -4.83
N LEU A 330 19.09 -11.11 -6.13
CA LEU A 330 20.29 -10.57 -6.79
C LEU A 330 20.26 -9.04 -6.93
N LEU A 331 19.09 -8.46 -7.16
CA LEU A 331 18.92 -7.00 -7.26
C LEU A 331 19.13 -6.31 -5.91
N GLY A 332 18.66 -6.89 -4.81
CA GLY A 332 18.84 -6.36 -3.45
C GLY A 332 20.25 -6.56 -2.87
N ALA A 333 21.15 -7.28 -3.55
CA ALA A 333 22.53 -7.49 -3.13
C ALA A 333 23.53 -6.47 -3.73
N LYS A 334 23.05 -5.58 -4.61
CA LYS A 334 23.80 -4.45 -5.18
C LYS A 334 23.47 -3.17 -4.43
#